data_AF-S4RL70-F1
#
_entry.id   AF-S4RL70-F1
#
_cell.length_a   1.000
_cell.length_b   1.000
_cell.length_c   1.000
_cell.angle_alpha   90.00
_cell.angle_beta   90.00
_cell.angle_gamma   90.00
#
_symmetry.space_group_name_H-M   'P 1'
#
loop_
_entity.id
_entity.type
_entity.pdbx_description
1 polymer ?
#
loop_
_entity_poly.entity_id
_entity_poly.type
_entity_poly.pdbx_seq_one_letter_code
_entity_poly.pdbx_strand_id
1 'polypeptide(L)'
;PRLPLTTSSHPQALENVNVRLRELYPQSDELFDILLISHNHAQVGVRFINSINHYGLNIERFCLTGGNSPIGYLEAYNTNLYLSADEEKVQEALAEGIAAATMFSPGAGVQVAPGTKQLRVAFDGDAVLFSDESERIVKEHGLDSFFEHEKKNVDQPLSQGPFKGFAEALGRIQRKFYAKGERLTCPIRTYLVTARSAASSGGRALKTLRSWGLELDEALFLAGAPKGPLLEKIRPHIFFDDQMFHIEGAKEHGTVAAHVPFGVAQRRSRQATPPRD
;
A
#
# COMPACT_ATOMS: atom_id res chain seq x y z
N PRO A 1 21.80 12.22 2.29
CA PRO A 1 21.00 11.00 2.56
C PRO A 1 20.80 10.20 1.26
N ARG A 2 21.49 9.07 1.11
CA ARG A 2 21.24 8.12 0.02
C ARG A 2 19.88 7.49 0.32
N LEU A 3 18.84 7.85 -0.43
CA LEU A 3 17.66 6.99 -0.53
C LEU A 3 18.16 5.72 -1.22
N PRO A 4 18.16 4.55 -0.55
CA PRO A 4 18.36 3.32 -1.26
C PRO A 4 17.06 3.05 -2.01
N LEU A 5 16.92 3.63 -3.21
CA LEU A 5 16.10 3.07 -4.28
C LEU A 5 16.78 1.79 -4.77
N THR A 6 17.08 0.88 -3.84
CA THR A 6 17.46 -0.49 -4.16
C THR A 6 16.16 -1.21 -4.45
N THR A 7 15.62 -0.96 -5.64
CA THR A 7 15.19 -1.97 -6.62
C THR A 7 14.31 -1.30 -7.68
N SER A 8 14.80 -1.35 -8.90
CA SER A 8 14.29 -0.68 -10.09
C SER A 8 12.97 -1.25 -10.64
N SER A 9 12.22 -2.04 -9.87
CA SER A 9 11.06 -2.78 -10.37
C SER A 9 9.73 -2.01 -10.28
N HIS A 10 9.52 -1.17 -9.26
CA HIS A 10 8.23 -0.47 -9.08
C HIS A 10 7.92 0.53 -10.20
N PRO A 11 8.84 1.43 -10.59
CA PRO A 11 8.54 2.41 -11.64
C PRO A 11 8.32 1.74 -13.00
N GLN A 12 9.04 0.64 -13.26
CA GLN A 12 8.90 -0.13 -14.50
C GLN A 12 7.55 -0.86 -14.58
N ALA A 13 7.08 -1.42 -13.46
CA ALA A 13 5.77 -2.06 -13.41
C ALA A 13 4.64 -1.05 -13.64
N LEU A 14 4.72 0.12 -13.02
CA LEU A 14 3.76 1.23 -13.22
C LEU A 14 3.77 1.72 -14.68
N GLU A 15 4.95 1.90 -15.25
CA GLU A 15 5.10 2.29 -16.66
C GLU A 15 4.44 1.25 -17.59
N ASN A 16 4.63 -0.04 -17.33
CA ASN A 16 3.97 -1.08 -18.12
C ASN A 16 2.44 -1.04 -18.01
N VAL A 17 1.88 -0.68 -16.84
CA VAL A 17 0.44 -0.45 -16.72
C VAL A 17 0.01 0.72 -17.60
N ASN A 18 0.74 1.84 -17.56
CA ASN A 18 0.44 3.03 -18.35
C ASN A 18 0.52 2.78 -19.86
N VAL A 19 1.58 2.12 -20.33
CA VAL A 19 1.72 1.72 -21.74
C VAL A 19 0.50 0.93 -22.19
N ARG A 20 0.10 -0.09 -21.42
CA ARG A 20 -1.06 -0.91 -21.75
C ARG A 20 -2.40 -0.18 -21.66
N LEU A 21 -2.54 0.76 -20.72
CA LEU A 21 -3.72 1.62 -20.70
C LEU A 21 -3.81 2.47 -21.96
N ARG A 22 -2.69 3.06 -22.42
CA ARG A 22 -2.65 3.86 -23.65
C ARG A 22 -2.92 3.04 -24.91
N GLU A 23 -2.49 1.78 -24.97
CA GLU A 23 -2.81 0.88 -26.08
C GLU A 23 -4.33 0.66 -26.22
N LEU A 24 -5.04 0.49 -25.10
CA LEU A 24 -6.49 0.26 -25.08
C LEU A 24 -7.32 1.55 -25.14
N TYR A 25 -6.77 2.63 -24.58
CA TYR A 25 -7.39 3.93 -24.42
C TYR A 25 -6.39 5.05 -24.75
N PRO A 26 -6.10 5.31 -26.05
CA PRO A 26 -5.09 6.29 -26.45
C PRO A 26 -5.36 7.73 -25.99
N GLN A 27 -6.61 8.05 -25.66
CA GLN A 27 -7.06 9.38 -25.22
C GLN A 27 -7.32 9.45 -23.70
N SER A 28 -6.95 8.41 -22.93
CA SER A 28 -7.20 8.39 -21.48
C SER A 28 -6.11 9.12 -20.72
N ASP A 29 -6.51 10.15 -19.97
CA ASP A 29 -5.63 10.87 -19.04
C ASP A 29 -5.52 10.21 -17.65
N GLU A 30 -6.38 9.22 -17.34
CA GLU A 30 -6.32 8.49 -16.07
C GLU A 30 -5.24 7.39 -16.16
N LEU A 31 -4.03 7.80 -15.84
CA LEU A 31 -2.80 7.01 -15.79
C LEU A 31 -2.21 7.05 -14.38
N PHE A 32 -1.30 6.13 -14.07
CA PHE A 32 -0.44 6.29 -12.90
C PHE A 32 0.52 7.45 -13.13
N ASP A 33 0.61 8.32 -12.15
CA ASP A 33 1.58 9.41 -12.11
C ASP A 33 2.44 9.27 -10.85
N ILE A 34 3.74 9.50 -11.01
CA ILE A 34 4.71 9.42 -9.91
C ILE A 34 5.23 10.84 -9.67
N LEU A 35 4.86 11.40 -8.52
CA LEU A 35 5.38 12.66 -8.05
C LEU A 35 6.48 12.41 -7.01
N LEU A 36 7.69 12.89 -7.29
CA LEU A 36 8.77 12.87 -6.30
C LEU A 36 8.75 14.15 -5.46
N ILE A 37 8.50 14.05 -4.15
CA ILE A 37 8.58 15.19 -3.23
C ILE A 37 9.83 15.08 -2.36
N SER A 38 10.60 16.17 -2.27
CA SER A 38 11.79 16.26 -1.43
C SER A 38 11.80 17.55 -0.63
N HIS A 39 12.14 17.43 0.66
CA HIS A 39 12.34 18.56 1.57
C HIS A 39 13.56 19.42 1.24
N ASN A 40 14.44 18.95 0.36
CA ASN A 40 15.65 19.68 0.04
C ASN A 40 15.37 20.97 -0.74
N HIS A 41 16.30 21.92 -0.62
CA HIS A 41 16.27 23.17 -1.35
C HIS A 41 16.39 22.96 -2.87
N ALA A 42 15.79 23.84 -3.68
CA ALA A 42 15.76 23.73 -5.14
C ALA A 42 17.16 23.57 -5.78
N GLN A 43 18.19 24.10 -5.13
CA GLN A 43 19.59 24.01 -5.56
C GLN A 43 20.12 22.57 -5.68
N VAL A 44 19.51 21.59 -4.99
CA VAL A 44 19.89 20.18 -5.15
C VAL A 44 19.11 19.45 -6.26
N GLY A 45 18.17 20.13 -6.93
CA GLY A 45 17.28 19.55 -7.92
C GLY A 45 18.00 18.86 -9.08
N VAL A 46 19.15 19.41 -9.49
CA VAL A 46 19.99 18.80 -10.54
C VAL A 46 20.44 17.38 -10.16
N ARG A 47 20.71 17.10 -8.87
CA ARG A 47 21.08 15.75 -8.43
C ARG A 47 19.92 14.75 -8.54
N PHE A 48 18.69 15.22 -8.31
CA PHE A 48 17.50 14.40 -8.51
C PHE A 48 17.29 14.08 -9.99
N ILE A 49 17.36 15.10 -10.85
CA ILE A 49 17.27 14.92 -12.32
C ILE A 49 18.34 13.96 -12.81
N ASN A 50 19.60 14.13 -12.37
CA ASN A 50 20.68 13.24 -12.74
C ASN A 50 20.42 11.80 -12.28
N SER A 51 19.81 11.60 -11.11
CA SER A 51 19.46 10.26 -10.62
C SER A 51 18.34 9.65 -11.45
N ILE A 52 17.27 10.42 -11.74
CA ILE A 52 16.16 10.00 -12.60
C ILE A 52 16.69 9.57 -13.97
N ASN A 53 17.53 10.39 -14.59
CA ASN A 53 18.14 10.10 -15.89
C ASN A 53 19.10 8.91 -15.84
N HIS A 54 19.94 8.82 -14.80
CA HIS A 54 20.91 7.73 -14.65
C HIS A 54 20.24 6.37 -14.53
N TYR A 55 19.12 6.30 -13.81
CA TYR A 55 18.35 5.07 -13.62
C TYR A 55 17.23 4.87 -14.67
N GLY A 56 17.10 5.79 -15.64
CA GLY A 56 16.07 5.71 -16.69
C GLY A 56 14.64 5.72 -16.15
N LEU A 57 14.39 6.46 -15.06
CA LEU A 57 13.07 6.52 -14.44
C LEU A 57 12.18 7.49 -15.22
N ASN A 58 10.97 7.05 -15.58
CA ASN A 58 9.98 7.92 -16.22
C ASN A 58 9.24 8.77 -15.18
N ILE A 59 9.95 9.72 -14.56
CA ILE A 59 9.41 10.63 -13.55
C ILE A 59 9.51 12.04 -14.09
N GLU A 60 8.37 12.61 -14.49
CA GLU A 60 8.30 13.95 -15.08
C GLU A 60 8.02 15.04 -14.05
N ARG A 61 7.46 14.67 -12.89
CA ARG A 61 7.03 15.62 -11.86
C ARG A 61 7.83 15.44 -10.57
N PHE A 62 8.41 16.52 -10.09
CA PHE A 62 9.00 16.56 -8.76
C PHE A 62 8.76 17.92 -8.07
N CYS A 63 8.65 17.90 -6.75
CA CYS A 63 8.45 19.07 -5.91
C CYS A 63 9.60 19.17 -4.88
N LEU A 64 10.24 20.34 -4.82
CA LEU A 64 11.29 20.65 -3.86
C LEU A 64 10.76 21.71 -2.90
N THR A 65 10.43 21.31 -1.67
CA THR A 65 9.67 22.16 -0.74
C THR A 65 10.54 23.12 0.07
N GLY A 66 11.88 23.03 -0.05
CA GLY A 66 12.81 23.94 0.64
C GLY A 66 12.72 23.89 2.16
N GLY A 67 12.29 22.75 2.72
CA GLY A 67 12.11 22.54 4.15
C GLY A 67 10.65 22.55 4.60
N ASN A 68 9.72 23.05 3.78
CA ASN A 68 8.30 23.06 4.11
C ASN A 68 7.69 21.64 4.09
N SER A 69 6.58 21.46 4.80
CA SER A 69 5.86 20.19 4.83
C SER A 69 5.29 19.84 3.44
N PRO A 70 5.37 18.57 2.99
CA PRO A 70 4.88 18.14 1.69
C PRO A 70 3.36 18.03 1.63
N ILE A 71 2.68 18.03 2.79
CA ILE A 71 1.26 17.65 2.91
C ILE A 71 0.34 18.50 2.04
N GLY A 72 0.43 19.83 2.13
CA GLY A 72 -0.41 20.70 1.30
C GLY A 72 -0.19 20.52 -0.21
N TYR A 73 1.01 20.07 -0.62
CA TYR A 73 1.25 19.70 -2.01
C TYR A 73 0.60 18.36 -2.35
N LEU A 74 0.67 17.37 -1.47
CA LEU A 74 0.03 16.07 -1.68
C LEU A 74 -1.49 16.22 -1.92
N GLU A 75 -2.14 17.11 -1.15
CA GLU A 75 -3.55 17.46 -1.34
C GLU A 75 -3.80 18.15 -2.68
N ALA A 76 -2.99 19.15 -3.04
CA ALA A 76 -3.12 19.89 -4.28
C ALA A 76 -2.93 19.02 -5.53
N TYR A 77 -2.13 17.96 -5.43
CA TYR A 77 -1.94 16.95 -6.47
C TYR A 77 -2.97 15.81 -6.44
N ASN A 78 -3.96 15.86 -5.53
CA ASN A 78 -4.95 14.80 -5.33
C ASN A 78 -4.31 13.41 -5.14
N THR A 79 -3.24 13.38 -4.34
CA THR A 79 -2.40 12.17 -4.17
C THR A 79 -3.21 11.01 -3.59
N ASN A 80 -3.19 9.86 -4.28
CA ASN A 80 -3.87 8.65 -3.79
C ASN A 80 -3.02 7.82 -2.82
N LEU A 81 -1.70 7.91 -2.89
CA LEU A 81 -0.76 7.18 -2.03
C LEU A 81 0.52 7.98 -1.82
N TYR A 82 0.93 8.16 -0.57
CA TYR A 82 2.20 8.77 -0.19
C TYR A 82 3.12 7.75 0.49
N LEU A 83 4.32 7.57 -0.06
CA LEU A 83 5.34 6.66 0.48
C LEU A 83 6.56 7.46 0.91
N SER A 84 7.03 7.24 2.13
CA SER A 84 8.20 7.95 2.67
C SER A 84 9.05 7.04 3.55
N ALA A 85 10.32 7.40 3.74
CA ALA A 85 11.15 6.84 4.79
C ALA A 85 10.97 7.56 6.14
N ASP A 86 10.27 8.71 6.13
CA ASP A 86 10.00 9.54 7.29
C ASP A 86 8.62 9.21 7.87
N GLU A 87 8.59 8.61 9.05
CA GLU A 87 7.37 8.20 9.73
C GLU A 87 6.51 9.39 10.19
N GLU A 88 7.12 10.50 10.61
CA GLU A 88 6.38 11.68 11.06
C GLU A 88 5.56 12.25 9.90
N LYS A 89 6.15 12.31 8.71
CA LYS A 89 5.46 12.76 7.49
C LYS A 89 4.37 11.81 7.02
N VAL A 90 4.54 10.51 7.24
CA VAL A 90 3.49 9.53 6.98
C VAL A 90 2.31 9.74 7.93
N GLN A 91 2.56 10.00 9.21
CA GLN A 91 1.50 10.29 10.17
C GLN A 91 0.77 11.61 9.86
N GLU A 92 1.50 12.66 9.47
CA GLU A 92 0.91 13.92 9.01
C GLU A 92 -0.02 13.68 7.80
N ALA A 93 0.42 12.91 6.80
CA ALA A 93 -0.40 12.61 5.62
C ALA A 93 -1.65 11.78 5.94
N LEU A 94 -1.53 10.79 6.82
CA LEU A 94 -2.68 10.01 7.28
C LEU A 94 -3.71 10.86 8.04
N ALA A 95 -3.25 11.85 8.81
CA ALA A 95 -4.12 12.77 9.54
C ALA A 95 -4.98 13.63 8.60
N GLU A 96 -4.45 13.99 7.43
CA GLU A 96 -5.19 14.70 6.36
C GLU A 96 -5.97 13.75 5.43
N GLY A 97 -6.08 12.47 5.78
CA GLY A 97 -6.87 11.49 5.01
C GLY A 97 -6.20 11.00 3.72
N ILE A 98 -4.90 11.24 3.55
CA ILE A 98 -4.11 10.72 2.44
C ILE A 98 -3.57 9.34 2.85
N ALA A 99 -3.81 8.32 2.03
CA ALA A 99 -3.23 7.00 2.29
C ALA A 99 -1.70 7.11 2.28
N ALA A 100 -1.05 6.75 3.38
CA ALA A 100 0.40 6.85 3.49
C ALA A 100 1.02 5.72 4.30
N ALA A 101 2.27 5.39 3.96
CA ALA A 101 3.03 4.35 4.65
C ALA A 101 4.54 4.61 4.66
N THR A 102 5.20 4.15 5.72
CA THR A 102 6.65 4.21 5.88
C THR A 102 7.29 3.01 5.20
N MET A 103 8.16 3.22 4.22
CA MET A 103 8.76 2.15 3.44
C MET A 103 9.96 1.50 4.13
N PHE A 104 10.02 0.18 4.05
CA PHE A 104 11.13 -0.64 4.49
C PHE A 104 11.54 -1.60 3.37
N SER A 105 12.78 -1.45 2.91
CA SER A 105 13.38 -2.34 1.93
C SER A 105 14.07 -3.53 2.61
N PRO A 106 14.12 -4.70 1.96
CA PRO A 106 15.00 -5.79 2.36
C PRO A 106 16.47 -5.34 2.41
N GLY A 107 17.27 -6.02 3.24
CA GLY A 107 18.70 -5.73 3.37
C GLY A 107 19.47 -5.95 2.06
N ALA A 108 20.65 -5.32 1.94
CA ALA A 108 21.53 -5.51 0.80
C ALA A 108 21.89 -7.00 0.61
N GLY A 109 21.62 -7.56 -0.57
CA GLY A 109 21.88 -8.96 -0.90
C GLY A 109 20.63 -9.84 -0.99
N VAL A 110 19.47 -9.36 -0.52
CA VAL A 110 18.20 -10.06 -0.72
C VAL A 110 17.64 -9.71 -2.11
N GLN A 111 17.39 -10.72 -2.94
CA GLN A 111 16.80 -10.50 -4.26
C GLN A 111 15.37 -10.00 -4.11
N VAL A 112 15.14 -8.71 -4.40
CA VAL A 112 13.79 -8.20 -4.59
C VAL A 112 13.22 -8.74 -5.89
N ALA A 113 11.90 -8.86 -5.94
CA ALA A 113 11.15 -9.49 -7.01
C ALA A 113 11.74 -9.24 -8.40
N PRO A 114 11.93 -10.30 -9.23
CA PRO A 114 12.36 -10.13 -10.62
C PRO A 114 11.38 -9.23 -11.36
N GLY A 115 11.85 -8.53 -12.41
CA GLY A 115 11.06 -7.59 -13.22
C GLY A 115 9.88 -8.26 -13.93
N THR A 116 8.80 -8.54 -13.19
CA THR A 116 7.55 -9.00 -13.77
C THR A 116 6.89 -7.82 -14.48
N LYS A 117 6.22 -8.08 -15.60
CA LYS A 117 5.43 -7.04 -16.30
C LYS A 117 4.17 -6.62 -15.52
N GLN A 118 3.87 -7.22 -14.36
CA GLN A 118 2.68 -6.90 -13.57
C GLN A 118 3.05 -6.08 -12.35
N LEU A 119 2.33 -4.99 -12.09
CA LEU A 119 2.30 -4.35 -10.78
C LEU A 119 1.59 -5.28 -9.79
N ARG A 120 2.27 -5.67 -8.72
CA ARG A 120 1.73 -6.54 -7.67
C ARG A 120 1.64 -5.78 -6.36
N VAL A 121 0.43 -5.60 -5.84
CA VAL A 121 0.19 -4.84 -4.60
C VAL A 121 -0.50 -5.74 -3.58
N ALA A 122 0.12 -5.92 -2.43
CA ALA A 122 -0.42 -6.72 -1.35
C ALA A 122 -0.83 -5.84 -0.15
N PHE A 123 -1.95 -6.16 0.46
CA PHE A 123 -2.51 -5.42 1.59
C PHE A 123 -2.83 -6.36 2.74
N ASP A 124 -2.58 -5.95 3.97
CA ASP A 124 -3.39 -6.41 5.08
C ASP A 124 -4.83 -5.84 5.00
N GLY A 125 -5.75 -6.51 5.70
CA GLY A 125 -7.14 -6.10 5.81
C GLY A 125 -7.33 -5.02 6.87
N ASP A 126 -7.45 -5.45 8.14
CA ASP A 126 -7.76 -4.57 9.26
C ASP A 126 -6.65 -3.53 9.49
N ALA A 127 -7.04 -2.33 9.92
CA ALA A 127 -6.16 -1.15 10.10
C ALA A 127 -5.35 -0.67 8.85
N VAL A 128 -5.55 -1.31 7.68
CA VAL A 128 -5.00 -0.86 6.38
C VAL A 128 -6.14 -0.54 5.42
N LEU A 129 -6.82 -1.57 4.89
CA LEU A 129 -7.98 -1.42 4.01
C LEU A 129 -9.25 -1.11 4.80
N PHE A 130 -9.43 -1.76 5.94
CA PHE A 130 -10.56 -1.58 6.85
C PHE A 130 -10.10 -0.84 8.12
N SER A 131 -11.06 -0.37 8.91
CA SER A 131 -10.75 0.24 10.20
C SER A 131 -10.22 -0.79 11.21
N ASP A 132 -9.87 -0.33 12.41
CA ASP A 132 -9.45 -1.16 13.54
C ASP A 132 -10.63 -1.72 14.37
N GLU A 133 -11.86 -1.69 13.84
CA GLU A 133 -13.10 -2.15 14.50
C GLU A 133 -12.99 -3.61 14.97
N SER A 134 -12.52 -4.50 14.09
CA SER A 134 -12.32 -5.92 14.38
C SER A 134 -11.39 -6.15 15.56
N GLU A 135 -10.28 -5.41 15.60
CA GLU A 135 -9.26 -5.56 16.63
C GLU A 135 -9.79 -5.07 18.00
N ARG A 136 -10.63 -4.03 18.00
CA ARG A 136 -11.30 -3.55 19.22
C ARG A 136 -12.26 -4.59 19.78
N ILE A 137 -13.09 -5.20 18.93
CA ILE A 137 -14.03 -6.26 19.35
C ILE A 137 -13.27 -7.44 19.96
N VAL A 138 -12.18 -7.88 19.33
CA VAL A 138 -11.35 -8.98 19.87
C VAL A 138 -10.73 -8.61 21.22
N LYS A 139 -10.24 -7.37 21.38
CA LYS A 139 -9.65 -6.90 22.64
C LYS A 139 -10.67 -6.76 23.77
N GLU A 140 -11.87 -6.28 23.47
CA GLU A 140 -12.91 -5.99 24.48
C GLU A 140 -13.77 -7.22 24.81
N HIS A 141 -14.04 -8.08 23.82
CA HIS A 141 -15.05 -9.13 23.92
C HIS A 141 -14.56 -10.53 23.50
N GLY A 142 -13.29 -10.66 23.09
CA GLY A 142 -12.70 -11.94 22.70
C GLY A 142 -13.06 -12.40 21.28
N LEU A 143 -12.46 -13.53 20.89
CA LEU A 143 -12.56 -14.07 19.52
C LEU A 143 -13.96 -14.60 19.16
N ASP A 144 -14.67 -15.21 20.10
CA ASP A 144 -16.01 -15.76 19.85
C ASP A 144 -17.01 -14.64 19.50
N SER A 145 -16.98 -13.56 20.27
CA SER A 145 -17.79 -12.36 20.00
C SER A 145 -17.47 -11.74 18.65
N PHE A 146 -16.20 -11.74 18.24
CA PHE A 146 -15.78 -11.30 16.92
C PHE A 146 -16.37 -12.18 15.80
N PHE A 147 -16.36 -13.51 15.94
CA PHE A 147 -16.92 -14.39 14.93
C PHE A 147 -18.45 -14.25 14.81
N GLU A 148 -19.16 -14.13 15.91
CA GLU A 148 -20.61 -13.88 15.89
C GLU A 148 -20.93 -12.50 15.27
N HIS A 149 -20.12 -11.48 15.57
CA HIS A 149 -20.24 -10.17 14.96
C HIS A 149 -20.05 -10.23 13.43
N GLU A 150 -18.99 -10.89 12.95
CA GLU A 150 -18.71 -11.01 11.51
C GLU A 150 -19.79 -11.81 10.77
N LYS A 151 -20.31 -12.86 11.40
CA LYS A 151 -21.41 -13.67 10.85
C LYS A 151 -22.69 -12.85 10.73
N LYS A 152 -23.07 -12.11 11.77
CA LYS A 152 -24.27 -11.27 11.80
C LYS A 152 -24.20 -10.12 10.79
N ASN A 153 -23.02 -9.57 10.58
CA ASN A 153 -22.79 -8.40 9.74
C ASN A 153 -22.17 -8.73 8.38
N VAL A 154 -22.26 -9.99 7.91
CA VAL A 154 -21.59 -10.44 6.69
C VAL A 154 -21.96 -9.64 5.43
N ASP A 155 -23.18 -9.10 5.38
CA ASP A 155 -23.69 -8.27 4.28
C ASP A 155 -23.57 -6.76 4.53
N GLN A 156 -23.07 -6.37 5.70
CA GLN A 156 -22.76 -4.98 6.01
C GLN A 156 -21.28 -4.70 5.71
N PRO A 157 -20.96 -3.68 4.90
CA PRO A 157 -19.57 -3.32 4.64
C PRO A 157 -18.77 -3.10 5.93
N LEU A 158 -17.49 -3.46 5.93
CA LEU A 158 -16.56 -3.07 6.98
C LEU A 158 -16.34 -1.55 6.92
N SER A 159 -16.14 -0.96 8.09
CA SER A 159 -15.71 0.42 8.24
C SER A 159 -14.41 0.66 7.48
N GLN A 160 -14.28 1.82 6.83
CA GLN A 160 -13.15 2.11 5.95
C GLN A 160 -11.86 2.39 6.73
N GLY A 161 -10.75 1.84 6.22
CA GLY A 161 -9.40 2.16 6.66
C GLY A 161 -8.76 3.26 5.82
N PRO A 162 -7.52 3.67 6.16
CA PRO A 162 -6.81 4.76 5.47
C PRO A 162 -6.55 4.47 3.99
N PHE A 163 -6.46 3.21 3.58
CA PHE A 163 -6.11 2.84 2.20
C PHE A 163 -7.31 2.64 1.26
N LYS A 164 -8.54 2.87 1.72
CA LYS A 164 -9.74 2.70 0.87
C LYS A 164 -9.65 3.52 -0.43
N GLY A 165 -9.28 4.80 -0.36
CA GLY A 165 -9.22 5.66 -1.55
C GLY A 165 -8.21 5.17 -2.59
N PHE A 166 -7.07 4.64 -2.13
CA PHE A 166 -6.06 4.01 -2.99
C PHE A 166 -6.58 2.68 -3.59
N ALA A 167 -7.24 1.84 -2.79
CA ALA A 167 -7.85 0.60 -3.24
C ALA A 167 -8.93 0.85 -4.33
N GLU A 168 -9.77 1.87 -4.16
CA GLU A 168 -10.76 2.27 -5.16
C GLU A 168 -10.09 2.76 -6.45
N ALA A 169 -8.99 3.50 -6.35
CA ALA A 169 -8.21 3.94 -7.51
C ALA A 169 -7.62 2.75 -8.29
N LEU A 170 -7.02 1.78 -7.61
CA LEU A 170 -6.55 0.54 -8.25
C LEU A 170 -7.71 -0.20 -8.93
N GLY A 171 -8.85 -0.33 -8.24
CA GLY A 171 -10.03 -0.98 -8.78
C GLY A 171 -10.58 -0.28 -10.03
N ARG A 172 -10.59 1.06 -10.07
CA ARG A 172 -11.00 1.83 -11.27
C ARG A 172 -10.13 1.47 -12.47
N ILE A 173 -8.81 1.42 -12.30
CA ILE A 173 -7.87 1.11 -13.37
C ILE A 173 -8.01 -0.36 -13.81
N GLN A 174 -8.11 -1.32 -12.86
CA GLN A 174 -8.35 -2.73 -13.18
C GLN A 174 -9.61 -2.92 -14.04
N ARG A 175 -10.71 -2.23 -13.69
CA ARG A 175 -11.97 -2.32 -14.44
C ARG A 175 -11.85 -1.82 -15.88
N LYS A 176 -10.95 -0.88 -16.18
CA LYS A 176 -10.68 -0.48 -17.58
C LYS A 176 -10.13 -1.63 -18.41
N PHE A 177 -9.24 -2.43 -17.86
CA PHE A 177 -8.75 -3.65 -18.51
C PHE A 177 -9.87 -4.69 -18.66
N TYR A 178 -10.68 -4.86 -17.62
CA TYR A 178 -11.77 -5.84 -17.62
C TYR A 178 -12.82 -5.52 -18.69
N ALA A 179 -13.15 -4.24 -18.85
CA ALA A 179 -14.07 -3.76 -19.88
C ALA A 179 -13.59 -4.03 -21.32
N LYS A 180 -12.28 -4.30 -21.51
CA LYS A 180 -11.68 -4.69 -22.79
C LYS A 180 -11.44 -6.20 -22.91
N GLY A 181 -11.96 -6.99 -21.97
CA GLY A 181 -11.77 -8.45 -21.95
C GLY A 181 -10.40 -8.88 -21.42
N GLU A 182 -9.60 -7.97 -20.88
CA GLU A 182 -8.21 -8.24 -20.45
C GLU A 182 -8.10 -8.58 -18.96
N ARG A 183 -9.12 -9.25 -18.40
CA ARG A 183 -9.14 -9.60 -16.98
C ARG A 183 -7.96 -10.49 -16.59
N LEU A 184 -7.74 -11.58 -17.32
CA LEU A 184 -6.68 -12.55 -17.02
C LEU A 184 -5.27 -12.00 -17.30
N THR A 185 -5.16 -11.06 -18.22
CA THR A 185 -3.90 -10.44 -18.60
C THR A 185 -3.69 -9.08 -17.93
N CYS A 186 -4.56 -8.66 -17.00
CA CYS A 186 -4.46 -7.34 -16.37
C CYS A 186 -3.04 -7.11 -15.81
N PRO A 187 -2.41 -5.96 -16.12
CA PRO A 187 -1.05 -5.68 -15.64
C PRO A 187 -1.03 -5.26 -14.17
N ILE A 188 -2.17 -5.15 -13.50
CA ILE A 188 -2.27 -4.92 -12.05
C ILE A 188 -2.82 -6.18 -11.40
N ARG A 189 -2.12 -6.66 -10.37
CA ARG A 189 -2.52 -7.80 -9.56
C ARG A 189 -2.54 -7.42 -8.08
N THR A 190 -3.67 -7.67 -7.43
CA THR A 190 -3.93 -7.24 -6.05
C THR A 190 -4.17 -8.43 -5.14
N TYR A 191 -3.61 -8.34 -3.93
CA TYR A 191 -3.60 -9.42 -2.95
C TYR A 191 -4.11 -8.91 -1.61
N LEU A 192 -5.03 -9.65 -0.99
CA LEU A 192 -5.35 -9.52 0.43
C LEU A 192 -4.56 -10.59 1.20
N VAL A 193 -3.70 -10.18 2.12
CA VAL A 193 -2.89 -11.06 2.98
C VAL A 193 -3.24 -10.77 4.43
N THR A 194 -4.22 -11.51 4.96
CA THR A 194 -4.87 -11.15 6.22
C THR A 194 -4.81 -12.28 7.26
N ALA A 195 -4.68 -11.90 8.53
CA ALA A 195 -4.78 -12.83 9.66
C ALA A 195 -6.21 -13.36 9.89
N ARG A 196 -7.22 -12.78 9.22
CA ARG A 196 -8.61 -13.27 9.27
C ARG A 196 -8.71 -14.73 8.83
N SER A 197 -9.70 -15.44 9.37
CA SER A 197 -10.05 -16.79 8.94
C SER A 197 -11.05 -16.73 7.78
N ALA A 198 -10.82 -17.55 6.75
CA ALA A 198 -11.72 -17.63 5.60
C ALA A 198 -13.14 -18.05 6.01
N ALA A 199 -13.25 -19.00 6.94
CA ALA A 199 -14.50 -19.62 7.33
C ALA A 199 -15.41 -18.70 8.17
N SER A 200 -14.82 -17.81 8.98
CA SER A 200 -15.58 -17.03 9.97
C SER A 200 -15.61 -15.53 9.70
N SER A 201 -14.59 -14.94 9.08
CA SER A 201 -14.50 -13.48 8.90
C SER A 201 -14.06 -13.02 7.50
N GLY A 202 -13.84 -13.95 6.57
CA GLY A 202 -13.42 -13.63 5.21
C GLY A 202 -14.52 -13.13 4.29
N GLY A 203 -15.75 -13.62 4.46
CA GLY A 203 -16.88 -13.28 3.58
C GLY A 203 -17.21 -11.79 3.56
N ARG A 204 -17.27 -11.15 4.74
CA ARG A 204 -17.53 -9.72 4.90
C ARG A 204 -16.44 -8.86 4.26
N ALA A 205 -15.17 -9.23 4.45
CA ALA A 205 -14.02 -8.55 3.85
C ALA A 205 -14.09 -8.55 2.32
N LEU A 206 -14.33 -9.72 1.70
CA LEU A 206 -14.43 -9.84 0.25
C LEU A 206 -15.63 -9.07 -0.33
N LYS A 207 -16.79 -9.11 0.33
CA LYS A 207 -17.97 -8.34 -0.08
C LYS A 207 -17.72 -6.84 0.01
N THR A 208 -17.02 -6.40 1.06
CA THR A 208 -16.65 -4.98 1.24
C THR A 208 -15.77 -4.48 0.09
N LEU A 209 -14.68 -5.18 -0.21
CA LEU A 209 -13.76 -4.76 -1.29
C LEU A 209 -14.45 -4.75 -2.66
N ARG A 210 -15.31 -5.75 -2.91
CA ARG A 210 -16.14 -5.79 -4.11
C ARG A 210 -17.08 -4.58 -4.21
N SER A 211 -17.67 -4.15 -3.10
CA SER A 211 -18.54 -2.96 -3.07
C SER A 211 -17.80 -1.66 -3.36
N TRP A 212 -16.50 -1.58 -3.02
CA TRP A 212 -15.59 -0.49 -3.40
C TRP A 212 -15.08 -0.64 -4.84
N GLY A 213 -15.43 -1.74 -5.50
CA GLY A 213 -15.02 -2.07 -6.86
C GLY A 213 -13.58 -2.58 -6.96
N LEU A 214 -12.90 -2.87 -5.85
CA LEU A 214 -11.64 -3.59 -5.89
C LEU A 214 -11.94 -5.10 -5.97
N GLU A 215 -11.73 -5.68 -7.13
CA GLU A 215 -11.83 -7.12 -7.34
C GLU A 215 -10.45 -7.75 -7.16
N LEU A 216 -10.19 -8.30 -5.98
CA LEU A 216 -8.94 -8.98 -5.67
C LEU A 216 -8.67 -10.13 -6.64
N ASP A 217 -7.41 -10.26 -7.05
CA ASP A 217 -6.94 -11.41 -7.81
C ASP A 217 -6.73 -12.62 -6.91
N GLU A 218 -6.17 -12.39 -5.72
CA GLU A 218 -5.89 -13.44 -4.74
C GLU A 218 -6.19 -12.93 -3.32
N ALA A 219 -6.81 -13.78 -2.49
CA ALA A 219 -7.09 -13.52 -1.09
C ALA A 219 -6.56 -14.67 -0.23
N LEU A 220 -5.60 -14.36 0.64
CA LEU A 220 -4.89 -15.29 1.49
C LEU A 220 -5.31 -15.05 2.95
N PHE A 221 -6.15 -15.96 3.44
CA PHE A 221 -6.67 -15.96 4.82
C PHE A 221 -5.82 -16.88 5.69
N LEU A 222 -5.08 -16.29 6.61
CA LEU A 222 -4.01 -16.98 7.34
C LEU A 222 -4.45 -17.54 8.68
N ALA A 223 -5.59 -17.10 9.22
CA ALA A 223 -6.04 -17.51 10.55
C ALA A 223 -4.92 -17.38 11.62
N GLY A 224 -4.12 -16.32 11.54
CA GLY A 224 -2.98 -16.05 12.43
C GLY A 224 -1.63 -16.65 12.02
N ALA A 225 -1.54 -17.43 10.93
CA ALA A 225 -0.27 -17.91 10.42
C ALA A 225 0.63 -16.75 9.90
N PRO A 226 1.97 -16.89 9.93
CA PRO A 226 2.89 -15.86 9.45
C PRO A 226 2.68 -15.49 7.98
N LYS A 227 2.78 -14.19 7.66
CA LYS A 227 2.61 -13.66 6.29
C LYS A 227 3.83 -13.88 5.40
N GLY A 228 5.04 -13.85 5.97
CA GLY A 228 6.33 -13.90 5.28
C GLY A 228 6.45 -14.97 4.18
N PRO A 229 6.20 -16.27 4.48
CA PRO A 229 6.32 -17.34 3.49
C PRO A 229 5.41 -17.18 2.27
N LEU A 230 4.23 -16.56 2.42
CA LEU A 230 3.34 -16.29 1.30
C LEU A 230 3.78 -15.06 0.51
N LEU A 231 4.30 -14.03 1.19
CA LEU A 231 4.88 -12.86 0.54
C LEU A 231 6.08 -13.25 -0.33
N GLU A 232 6.92 -14.19 0.14
CA GLU A 232 8.03 -14.77 -0.65
C GLU A 232 7.55 -15.45 -1.94
N LYS A 233 6.39 -16.11 -1.89
CA LYS A 233 5.79 -16.80 -3.05
C LYS A 233 5.16 -15.83 -4.03
N ILE A 234 4.35 -14.87 -3.57
CA ILE A 234 3.63 -13.95 -4.47
C ILE A 234 4.54 -12.83 -4.99
N ARG A 235 5.63 -12.52 -4.27
CA ARG A 235 6.63 -11.50 -4.59
C ARG A 235 5.97 -10.17 -4.99
N PRO A 236 5.25 -9.52 -4.06
CA PRO A 236 4.60 -8.26 -4.39
C PRO A 236 5.67 -7.18 -4.59
N HIS A 237 5.34 -6.16 -5.37
CA HIS A 237 6.18 -4.96 -5.43
C HIS A 237 6.13 -4.26 -4.08
N ILE A 238 4.96 -4.16 -3.48
CA ILE A 238 4.80 -3.56 -2.16
C ILE A 238 3.75 -4.31 -1.34
N PHE A 239 4.05 -4.49 -0.06
CA PHE A 239 3.14 -5.05 0.93
C PHE A 239 2.84 -4.01 2.02
N PHE A 240 1.56 -3.76 2.31
CA PHE A 240 1.11 -2.82 3.35
C PHE A 240 0.59 -3.56 4.57
N ASP A 241 1.07 -3.18 5.75
CA ASP A 241 0.64 -3.74 7.04
C ASP A 241 0.72 -2.68 8.14
N ASP A 242 -0.15 -2.73 9.14
CA ASP A 242 -0.13 -1.81 10.28
C ASP A 242 0.79 -2.28 11.42
N GLN A 243 1.28 -3.53 11.38
CA GLN A 243 2.07 -4.11 12.46
C GLN A 243 3.53 -4.30 12.06
N MET A 244 4.44 -3.69 12.83
CA MET A 244 5.89 -3.76 12.56
C MET A 244 6.42 -5.20 12.50
N PHE A 245 5.88 -6.12 13.30
CA PHE A 245 6.27 -7.54 13.25
C PHE A 245 6.02 -8.18 11.86
N HIS A 246 4.91 -7.84 11.19
CA HIS A 246 4.66 -8.31 9.83
C HIS A 246 5.58 -7.63 8.81
N ILE A 247 5.92 -6.36 9.01
CA ILE A 247 6.88 -5.63 8.17
C ILE A 247 8.27 -6.26 8.26
N GLU A 248 8.73 -6.59 9.47
CA GLU A 248 10.01 -7.27 9.70
C GLU A 248 10.02 -8.66 9.03
N GLY A 249 8.99 -9.48 9.26
CA GLY A 249 8.88 -10.78 8.61
C GLY A 249 8.84 -10.67 7.07
N ALA A 250 8.15 -9.67 6.51
CA ALA A 250 8.14 -9.44 5.07
C ALA A 250 9.55 -9.13 4.52
N LYS A 251 10.34 -8.31 5.24
CA LYS A 251 11.71 -7.95 4.84
C LYS A 251 12.66 -9.14 4.88
N GLU A 252 12.55 -9.98 5.91
CA GLU A 252 13.33 -11.22 6.04
C GLU A 252 13.10 -12.15 4.84
N HIS A 253 11.88 -12.15 4.31
CA HIS A 253 11.46 -12.89 3.12
C HIS A 253 11.61 -12.10 1.80
N GLY A 254 12.41 -11.02 1.79
CA GLY A 254 12.77 -10.29 0.56
C GLY A 254 11.66 -9.45 -0.07
N THR A 255 10.64 -9.12 0.70
CA THR A 255 9.53 -8.27 0.25
C THR A 255 9.74 -6.82 0.70
N VAL A 256 9.54 -5.86 -0.22
CA VAL A 256 9.42 -4.45 0.16
C VAL A 256 8.10 -4.27 0.90
N ALA A 257 8.20 -3.83 2.15
CA ALA A 257 7.07 -3.68 3.04
C ALA A 257 6.90 -2.21 3.43
N ALA A 258 5.66 -1.80 3.69
CA ALA A 258 5.33 -0.43 4.03
C ALA A 258 4.40 -0.41 5.25
N HIS A 259 4.89 0.16 6.35
CA HIS A 259 4.18 0.25 7.62
C HIS A 259 3.14 1.36 7.56
N VAL A 260 1.90 1.03 7.91
CA VAL A 260 0.79 1.98 8.02
C VAL A 260 0.59 2.30 9.51
N PRO A 261 1.06 3.45 10.04
CA PRO A 261 0.91 3.78 11.45
C PRO A 261 -0.53 4.24 11.77
N PHE A 262 -1.47 3.28 11.72
CA PHE A 262 -2.90 3.47 11.97
C PHE A 262 -3.45 2.44 12.98
N GLY A 263 -4.56 2.79 13.64
CA GLY A 263 -5.28 1.85 14.52
C GLY A 263 -4.76 1.76 15.96
N VAL A 264 -5.39 0.88 16.75
CA VAL A 264 -5.09 0.69 18.18
C VAL A 264 -3.70 0.12 18.45
N ALA A 265 -3.07 -0.56 17.49
CA ALA A 265 -1.70 -1.04 17.60
C ALA A 265 -0.70 0.09 17.90
N GLN A 266 -0.91 1.27 17.32
CA GLN A 266 -0.02 2.43 17.46
C GLN A 266 -0.14 3.15 18.80
N ARG A 267 -1.25 2.97 19.53
CA ARG A 267 -1.42 3.59 20.85
C ARG A 267 -0.49 2.97 21.90
N ARG A 268 -0.10 1.70 21.72
CA ARG A 268 0.80 0.98 22.65
C ARG A 268 2.26 1.36 22.47
N SER A 269 2.71 1.59 21.23
CA SER A 269 4.10 2.06 20.98
C SER A 269 4.33 3.44 21.57
N ARG A 270 3.34 4.36 21.47
CA ARG A 270 3.42 5.70 22.08
C ARG A 270 3.41 5.71 23.62
N GLN A 271 2.81 4.71 24.27
CA GLN A 271 2.83 4.59 25.74
C GLN A 271 4.09 3.90 26.28
N ALA A 272 4.79 3.14 25.44
CA ALA A 272 6.04 2.45 25.81
C ALA A 272 7.28 3.33 25.73
N THR A 273 7.20 4.51 25.08
CA THR A 273 8.29 5.48 25.01
C THR A 273 8.11 6.53 26.12
N PRO A 274 8.99 6.61 27.13
CA PRO A 274 8.91 7.69 28.11
C PRO A 274 9.16 9.05 27.42
N PRO A 275 8.59 10.16 27.92
CA PRO A 275 8.93 11.47 27.43
C PRO A 275 10.45 11.66 27.51
N ARG A 276 11.05 12.15 26.43
CA ARG A 276 12.43 12.61 26.46
C ARG A 276 12.43 13.95 27.18
N ASP A 277 12.89 13.93 28.42
CA ASP A 277 13.31 15.13 29.16
C ASP A 277 14.55 15.78 28.53
#